data_AF-A0A838R569-F1
#
_entry.id   AF-A0A838R569-F1
#
_cell.length_a   1.000
_cell.length_b   1.000
_cell.length_c   1.000
_cell.angle_alpha   90.00
_cell.angle_beta   90.00
_cell.angle_gamma   90.00
#
_symmetry.space_group_name_H-M   'P 1'
#
loop_
_entity.id
_entity.type
_entity.pdbx_description
1 polymer ?
#
loop_
_entity_poly.entity_id
_entity_poly.type
_entity_poly.pdbx_seq_one_letter_code
_entity_poly.pdbx_strand_id
1 'polypeptide(L)'
;GPPPADTSVTFVTGQPRVIILRHGPPTNIVFAELEFPPLAFGPDSGREVQVDVRPRPGVYGLDVASTLPIGPGVTLVFKYARYFSAPERARVVYGSDGAFERALAVGQVQPGGTLRLAPSTRPAADNLRAPLPAAGSYLVAAPQ
;
A
#
# COMPACT_ATOMS: atom_id res chain seq x y z
N GLY A 1 -14.45 -14.49 -19.03
CA GLY A 1 -13.94 -14.50 -17.65
C GLY A 1 -14.43 -13.25 -16.93
N PRO A 2 -14.50 -13.22 -15.60
CA PRO A 2 -14.86 -12.00 -14.88
C PRO A 2 -13.95 -10.85 -15.34
N PRO A 3 -14.49 -9.65 -15.56
CA PRO A 3 -13.67 -8.51 -15.96
C PRO A 3 -12.55 -8.30 -14.93
N PRO A 4 -11.37 -7.83 -15.35
CA PRO A 4 -10.34 -7.41 -14.41
C PRO A 4 -11.00 -6.51 -13.36
N ALA A 5 -10.72 -6.75 -12.08
CA ALA A 5 -11.13 -5.80 -11.06
C ALA A 5 -10.66 -4.41 -11.50
N ASP A 6 -11.52 -3.41 -11.36
CA ASP A 6 -11.26 -2.04 -11.78
C ASP A 6 -10.13 -1.47 -10.91
N THR A 7 -8.89 -1.77 -11.30
CA THR A 7 -7.66 -1.42 -10.57
C THR A 7 -7.07 -0.10 -11.05
N SER A 8 -7.73 0.56 -12.00
CA SER A 8 -7.24 1.74 -12.70
C SER A 8 -8.17 2.90 -12.41
N VAL A 9 -7.63 4.02 -11.91
CA VAL A 9 -8.40 5.22 -11.62
C VAL A 9 -7.78 6.39 -12.36
N THR A 10 -8.59 7.10 -13.13
CA THR A 10 -8.20 8.32 -13.83
C THR A 10 -8.80 9.53 -13.14
N PHE A 11 -8.00 10.56 -12.91
CA PHE A 11 -8.44 11.83 -12.33
C PHE A 11 -7.50 12.97 -12.75
N VAL A 12 -7.88 14.21 -12.46
CA VAL A 12 -7.12 15.41 -12.84
C VAL A 12 -6.19 15.82 -11.69
N THR A 13 -4.98 16.30 -12.00
CA THR A 13 -4.07 16.91 -11.00
C THR A 13 -4.72 18.07 -10.26
N GLY A 14 -4.19 18.45 -9.09
CA GLY A 14 -4.70 19.58 -8.31
C GLY A 14 -5.91 19.26 -7.42
N GLN A 15 -6.54 18.10 -7.59
CA GLN A 15 -7.66 17.65 -6.74
C GLN A 15 -7.23 16.54 -5.79
N PRO A 16 -7.68 16.55 -4.52
CA PRO A 16 -7.42 15.45 -3.61
C PRO A 16 -8.17 14.19 -4.07
N ARG A 17 -7.51 13.03 -3.95
CA ARG A 17 -8.11 11.75 -4.32
C ARG A 17 -7.78 10.66 -3.31
N VAL A 18 -8.77 9.82 -3.01
CA VAL A 18 -8.58 8.60 -2.23
C VAL A 18 -8.97 7.40 -3.09
N ILE A 19 -8.05 6.46 -3.24
CA ILE A 19 -8.28 5.17 -3.90
C ILE A 19 -8.42 4.10 -2.82
N ILE A 20 -9.54 3.39 -2.80
CA ILE A 20 -9.81 2.33 -1.82
C ILE A 20 -9.80 1.00 -2.55
N LEU A 21 -8.86 0.14 -2.17
CA LEU A 21 -8.80 -1.24 -2.65
C LEU A 21 -9.49 -2.15 -1.63
N ARG A 22 -10.42 -2.97 -2.10
CA ARG A 22 -11.19 -3.92 -1.28
C ARG A 22 -10.86 -5.35 -1.69
N HIS A 23 -10.96 -6.27 -0.73
CA HIS A 23 -11.00 -7.70 -1.04
C HIS A 23 -12.24 -8.02 -1.88
N GLY A 24 -12.13 -9.06 -2.70
CA GLY A 24 -13.26 -9.54 -3.48
C GLY A 24 -14.43 -10.03 -2.61
N PRO A 25 -15.60 -10.25 -3.22
CA PRO A 25 -16.74 -10.86 -2.55
C PRO A 25 -16.35 -12.20 -1.90
N PRO A 26 -16.98 -12.58 -0.77
CA PRO A 26 -18.14 -11.93 -0.15
C PRO A 26 -17.80 -10.83 0.87
N THR A 27 -16.54 -10.71 1.29
CA THR A 27 -16.20 -9.90 2.48
C THR A 27 -16.13 -8.41 2.18
N ASN A 28 -15.69 -8.00 0.98
CA ASN A 28 -15.60 -6.59 0.56
C ASN A 28 -14.91 -5.65 1.57
N ILE A 29 -14.06 -6.20 2.45
CA ILE A 29 -13.34 -5.42 3.45
C ILE A 29 -12.23 -4.62 2.79
N VAL A 30 -11.89 -3.47 3.36
CA VAL A 30 -10.81 -2.62 2.86
C VAL A 30 -9.49 -3.34 3.08
N PHE A 31 -8.73 -3.48 1.99
CA PHE A 31 -7.38 -4.04 1.97
C PHE A 31 -6.33 -2.93 2.11
N ALA A 32 -6.48 -1.87 1.29
CA ALA A 32 -5.58 -0.74 1.27
C ALA A 32 -6.28 0.57 0.87
N GLU A 33 -5.74 1.69 1.32
CA GLU A 33 -6.16 3.04 0.96
C GLU A 33 -4.94 3.83 0.50
N LEU A 34 -5.03 4.48 -0.67
CA LEU A 34 -4.03 5.42 -1.17
C LEU A 34 -4.64 6.81 -1.16
N GLU A 35 -4.01 7.73 -0.45
CA GLU A 35 -4.44 9.12 -0.34
C GLU A 35 -3.47 10.02 -1.12
N PHE A 36 -4.00 10.70 -2.13
CA PHE A 36 -3.30 11.66 -2.98
C PHE A 36 -3.75 13.08 -2.61
N PRO A 37 -2.91 13.90 -1.96
CA PRO A 37 -3.22 15.31 -1.75
C PRO A 37 -3.23 16.09 -3.08
N PRO A 38 -3.72 17.35 -3.11
CA PRO A 38 -3.77 18.17 -4.32
C PRO A 38 -2.44 18.28 -5.09
N LEU A 39 -1.32 18.28 -4.35
CA LEU A 39 0.04 18.42 -4.90
C LEU A 39 0.75 17.08 -5.13
N ALA A 40 0.00 15.96 -5.12
CA ALA A 40 0.55 14.61 -5.27
C ALA A 40 1.30 14.37 -6.59
N PHE A 41 1.10 15.21 -7.60
CA PHE A 41 1.76 15.10 -8.92
C PHE A 41 2.50 16.39 -9.31
N GLY A 42 2.90 17.19 -8.30
CA GLY A 42 3.49 18.52 -8.50
C GLY A 42 2.47 19.65 -8.48
N PRO A 43 2.85 20.86 -8.93
CA PRO A 43 1.91 21.97 -9.11
C PRO A 43 0.75 21.57 -10.03
N ASP A 44 -0.43 22.11 -9.77
CA ASP A 44 -1.60 21.80 -10.59
C ASP A 44 -1.36 22.21 -12.05
N SER A 45 -1.48 21.21 -12.93
CA SER A 45 -1.31 21.36 -14.37
C SER A 45 -2.60 21.11 -15.15
N GLY A 46 -3.69 20.76 -14.46
CA GLY A 46 -4.96 20.32 -15.09
C GLY A 46 -4.84 19.05 -15.94
N ARG A 47 -3.75 18.27 -15.80
CA ARG A 47 -3.52 17.06 -16.60
C ARG A 47 -4.26 15.88 -16.01
N GLU A 48 -4.72 14.98 -16.88
CA GLU A 48 -5.19 13.67 -16.43
C GLU A 48 -4.00 12.79 -16.00
N VAL A 49 -4.20 12.11 -14.88
CA VAL A 49 -3.34 11.07 -14.35
C VAL A 49 -4.13 9.79 -14.22
N GLN A 50 -3.55 8.68 -14.67
CA GLN A 50 -4.07 7.35 -14.45
C GLN A 50 -3.17 6.66 -13.42
N VAL A 51 -3.79 6.10 -12.39
CA VAL A 51 -3.12 5.32 -11.35
C VAL A 51 -3.66 3.89 -11.40
N ASP A 52 -2.76 2.92 -11.55
CA ASP A 52 -3.07 1.49 -11.49
C ASP A 52 -2.59 0.91 -10.15
N VAL A 53 -3.46 0.16 -9.46
CA VAL A 53 -3.19 -0.44 -8.16
C VAL A 53 -3.52 -1.94 -8.19
N ARG A 54 -2.51 -2.80 -8.17
CA ARG A 54 -2.69 -4.26 -8.28
C ARG A 54 -2.27 -4.96 -6.98
N PRO A 55 -3.16 -5.67 -6.28
CA PRO A 55 -2.75 -6.51 -5.15
C PRO A 55 -1.81 -7.63 -5.62
N ARG A 56 -0.83 -7.99 -4.77
CA ARG A 56 0.13 -9.08 -5.05
C ARG A 56 -0.34 -10.38 -4.38
N PRO A 57 -0.68 -11.44 -5.13
CA PRO A 57 -1.06 -12.72 -4.53
C PRO A 57 0.08 -13.34 -3.71
N GLY A 58 -0.27 -13.97 -2.57
CA GLY A 58 0.68 -14.70 -1.72
C GLY A 58 1.49 -13.84 -0.73
N VAL A 59 1.44 -12.51 -0.85
CA VAL A 59 2.04 -11.58 0.12
C VAL A 59 1.05 -10.46 0.44
N TYR A 60 1.17 -9.85 1.61
CA TYR A 60 0.34 -8.69 1.94
C TYR A 60 0.95 -7.43 1.32
N GLY A 61 0.65 -7.18 0.05
CA GLY A 61 1.23 -6.06 -0.71
C GLY A 61 0.49 -5.72 -1.99
N LEU A 62 0.91 -4.62 -2.62
CA LEU A 62 0.36 -4.12 -3.88
C LEU A 62 1.45 -3.48 -4.75
N ASP A 63 1.17 -3.43 -6.05
CA ASP A 63 1.94 -2.72 -7.05
C ASP A 63 1.18 -1.45 -7.46
N VAL A 64 1.87 -0.31 -7.49
CA VAL A 64 1.33 0.98 -7.92
C VAL A 64 2.06 1.45 -9.16
N ALA A 65 1.31 1.75 -10.21
CA ALA A 65 1.81 2.45 -11.39
C ALA A 65 1.04 3.76 -11.57
N SER A 66 1.69 4.75 -12.18
CA SER A 66 1.10 6.05 -12.46
C SER A 66 1.67 6.61 -13.76
N THR A 67 0.83 7.27 -14.56
CA THR A 67 1.27 7.94 -15.79
C THR A 67 2.08 9.21 -15.53
N LEU A 68 1.95 9.79 -14.33
CA LEU A 68 2.76 10.92 -13.86
C LEU A 68 3.60 10.54 -12.63
N PRO A 69 4.79 11.12 -12.44
CA PRO A 69 5.60 10.91 -11.24
C PRO A 69 4.83 11.29 -9.97
N ILE A 70 4.84 10.39 -8.99
CA ILE A 70 4.25 10.64 -7.68
C ILE A 70 5.19 11.53 -6.86
N GLY A 71 4.65 12.62 -6.35
CA GLY A 71 5.31 13.58 -5.48
C GLY A 71 5.12 13.28 -3.98
N PRO A 72 5.61 14.18 -3.11
CA PRO A 72 5.53 14.00 -1.67
C PRO A 72 4.08 14.11 -1.15
N GLY A 73 3.85 13.57 0.04
CA GLY A 73 2.58 13.69 0.76
C GLY A 73 1.54 12.62 0.40
N VAL A 74 1.77 11.80 -0.63
CA VAL A 74 0.94 10.62 -0.89
C VAL A 74 1.17 9.61 0.23
N THR A 75 0.07 9.05 0.76
CA THR A 75 0.14 8.04 1.82
C THR A 75 -0.57 6.76 1.41
N LEU A 76 -0.01 5.63 1.88
CA LEU A 76 -0.56 4.30 1.73
C LEU A 76 -0.90 3.75 3.11
N VAL A 77 -2.12 3.27 3.27
CA VAL A 77 -2.59 2.58 4.47
C VAL A 77 -2.93 1.14 4.10
N PHE A 78 -2.31 0.18 4.77
CA PHE A 78 -2.71 -1.23 4.72
C PHE A 78 -3.57 -1.58 5.94
N LYS A 79 -4.71 -2.24 5.73
CA LYS A 79 -5.62 -2.68 6.81
C LYS A 79 -5.62 -4.20 6.91
N TYR A 80 -4.83 -4.76 7.81
CA TYR A 80 -4.42 -6.17 7.73
C TYR A 80 -5.13 -7.11 8.72
N ALA A 81 -6.08 -6.60 9.52
CA ALA A 81 -6.71 -7.26 10.69
C ALA A 81 -7.11 -8.72 10.53
N ARG A 82 -7.66 -9.11 9.38
CA ARG A 82 -8.32 -10.42 9.22
C ARG A 82 -7.52 -11.44 8.40
N TYR A 83 -6.63 -10.98 7.53
CA TYR A 83 -5.98 -11.84 6.53
C TYR A 83 -4.46 -11.93 6.71
N PHE A 84 -3.91 -11.27 7.71
CA PHE A 84 -2.50 -11.38 8.02
C PHE A 84 -2.27 -12.51 9.03
N SER A 85 -1.49 -13.50 8.63
CA SER A 85 -1.01 -14.56 9.51
C SER A 85 0.52 -14.48 9.58
N ALA A 86 1.08 -14.52 10.78
CA ALA A 86 2.51 -14.54 10.97
C ALA A 86 3.10 -15.83 10.35
N PRO A 87 4.11 -15.73 9.46
CA PRO A 87 4.81 -16.91 8.98
C PRO A 87 5.42 -17.68 10.16
N GLU A 88 5.50 -19.01 10.11
CA GLU A 88 6.07 -19.81 11.22
C GLU A 88 7.47 -19.34 11.63
N ARG A 89 8.28 -18.94 10.65
CA ARG A 89 9.63 -18.39 10.88
C ARG A 89 9.62 -17.09 11.71
N ALA A 90 8.56 -16.30 11.65
CA ALA A 90 8.44 -15.08 12.46
C ALA A 90 8.34 -15.39 13.95
N ARG A 91 7.71 -16.51 14.33
CA ARG A 91 7.64 -16.92 15.74
C ARG A 91 9.02 -17.27 16.30
N VAL A 92 9.89 -17.83 15.48
CA VAL A 92 11.28 -18.15 15.86
C VAL A 92 12.10 -16.87 16.04
N VAL A 93 11.91 -15.86 15.18
CA VAL A 93 12.69 -14.61 15.21
C VAL A 93 12.21 -13.64 16.30
N TYR A 94 10.89 -13.46 16.45
CA TYR A 94 10.31 -12.45 17.36
C TYR A 94 9.75 -13.04 18.67
N GLY A 95 9.73 -14.36 18.81
CA GLY A 95 9.27 -15.07 20.02
C GLY A 95 7.75 -15.09 20.23
N SER A 96 6.99 -14.16 19.63
CA SER A 96 5.52 -14.15 19.68
C SER A 96 4.90 -13.42 18.49
N ASP A 97 3.65 -13.76 18.18
CA ASP A 97 2.87 -13.11 17.12
C ASP A 97 2.70 -11.61 17.39
N GLY A 98 2.48 -11.22 18.65
CA GLY A 98 2.34 -9.81 19.04
C GLY A 98 3.65 -9.01 18.99
N ALA A 99 4.81 -9.64 19.13
CA ALA A 99 6.11 -8.98 18.92
C ALA A 99 6.38 -8.80 17.42
N PHE A 100 6.05 -9.80 16.61
CA PHE A 100 6.11 -9.69 15.15
C PHE A 100 5.17 -8.61 14.62
N GLU A 101 3.93 -8.58 15.09
CA GLU A 101 2.94 -7.58 14.68
C GLU A 101 3.41 -6.15 14.98
N ARG A 102 4.01 -5.93 16.16
CA ARG A 102 4.60 -4.64 16.53
C ARG A 102 5.77 -4.23 15.64
N ALA A 103 6.49 -5.19 15.08
CA ALA A 103 7.62 -4.95 14.19
C ALA A 103 7.20 -4.72 12.73
N LEU A 104 5.92 -4.92 12.38
CA LEU A 104 5.43 -4.70 11.02
C LEU A 104 5.52 -3.23 10.62
N ALA A 105 5.98 -3.02 9.39
CA ALA A 105 6.05 -1.75 8.70
C ALA A 105 5.71 -1.95 7.22
N VAL A 106 5.44 -0.85 6.52
CA VAL A 106 5.35 -0.84 5.06
C VAL A 106 6.77 -0.78 4.50
N GLY A 107 7.09 -1.69 3.60
CA GLY A 107 8.33 -1.71 2.84
C GLY A 107 8.10 -1.49 1.36
N GLN A 108 9.02 -0.76 0.73
CA GLN A 108 9.10 -0.62 -0.72
C GLN A 108 10.15 -1.60 -1.26
N VAL A 109 9.76 -2.42 -2.23
CA VAL A 109 10.70 -3.30 -2.94
C VAL A 109 11.59 -2.44 -3.82
N GLN A 110 12.90 -2.55 -3.60
CA GLN A 110 13.91 -1.85 -4.39
C GLN A 110 14.32 -2.69 -5.61
N PRO A 111 14.90 -2.06 -6.64
CA PRO A 111 15.60 -2.78 -7.69
C PRO A 111 16.64 -3.73 -7.08
N GLY A 112 16.62 -5.01 -7.47
CA GLY A 112 17.45 -6.06 -6.87
C GLY A 112 16.78 -6.87 -5.76
N GLY A 113 15.51 -6.61 -5.46
CA GLY A 113 14.68 -7.47 -4.58
C GLY A 113 14.87 -7.22 -3.08
N THR A 114 15.67 -6.23 -2.69
CA THR A 114 15.80 -5.81 -1.30
C THR A 114 14.58 -4.99 -0.88
N LEU A 115 14.26 -5.01 0.40
CA LEU A 115 13.15 -4.24 0.96
C LEU A 115 13.68 -3.04 1.73
N ARG A 116 13.19 -1.84 1.39
CA ARG A 116 13.43 -0.64 2.19
C ARG A 116 12.18 -0.33 3.01
N LEU A 117 12.28 -0.45 4.33
CA LEU A 117 11.19 -0.08 5.22
C LEU A 117 10.98 1.44 5.20
N ALA A 118 9.73 1.84 5.05
CA ALA A 118 9.29 3.22 5.13
C ALA A 118 8.99 3.58 6.61
N PRO A 119 9.13 4.86 7.01
CA PRO A 119 8.74 5.31 8.34
C PRO A 119 7.22 5.15 8.48
N SER A 120 6.83 4.03 9.10
CA SER A 120 5.44 3.60 9.20
C SER A 120 4.86 4.01 10.54
N THR A 121 3.60 4.42 10.54
CA THR A 121 2.82 4.75 11.73
C THR A 121 1.61 3.84 11.82
N ARG A 122 1.05 3.73 13.03
CA ARG A 122 -0.07 2.82 13.31
C ARG A 122 -1.29 3.62 13.81
N PRO A 123 -2.09 4.21 12.91
CA PRO A 123 -3.25 5.04 13.29
C PRO A 123 -4.38 4.22 13.94
N ALA A 124 -4.44 2.92 13.71
CA ALA A 124 -5.30 1.97 14.40
C ALA A 124 -4.54 0.65 14.55
N ALA A 125 -4.99 -0.24 15.46
CA ALA A 125 -4.26 -1.46 15.82
C ALA A 125 -3.82 -2.28 14.58
N ASP A 126 -4.70 -2.39 13.59
CA ASP A 126 -4.59 -3.17 12.37
C ASP A 126 -4.28 -2.34 11.10
N ASN A 127 -3.94 -1.06 11.27
CA ASN A 127 -3.64 -0.16 10.15
C ASN A 127 -2.16 0.23 10.16
N LEU A 128 -1.47 0.01 9.05
CA LEU A 128 -0.10 0.52 8.82
C LEU A 128 -0.13 1.61 7.78
N ARG A 129 0.23 2.83 8.18
CA ARG A 129 0.33 4.00 7.30
C ARG A 129 1.79 4.32 7.01
N ALA A 130 2.12 4.55 5.75
CA ALA A 130 3.44 5.01 5.34
C ALA A 130 3.35 6.00 4.17
N PRO A 131 4.39 6.83 3.97
CA PRO A 131 4.52 7.61 2.75
C PRO A 131 4.72 6.71 1.53
N LEU A 132 4.10 7.09 0.41
CA LEU A 132 4.28 6.46 -0.90
C LEU A 132 5.07 7.46 -1.78
N PRO A 133 6.42 7.42 -1.76
CA PRO A 133 7.24 8.44 -2.41
C PRO A 133 7.34 8.30 -3.93
N ALA A 134 6.95 7.15 -4.49
CA ALA A 134 7.06 6.86 -5.93
C ALA A 134 6.11 5.73 -6.33
N ALA A 135 5.92 5.53 -7.63
CA ALA A 135 5.34 4.27 -8.12
C ALA A 135 6.27 3.08 -7.79
N GLY A 136 5.70 1.88 -7.66
CA GLY A 136 6.45 0.66 -7.37
C GLY A 136 5.68 -0.35 -6.54
N SER A 137 6.41 -1.34 -6.00
CA SER A 137 5.85 -2.42 -5.20
C SER A 137 6.00 -2.13 -3.71
N TYR A 138 4.89 -2.28 -2.98
CA TYR A 138 4.77 -2.04 -1.56
C TYR A 138 4.21 -3.27 -0.85
N LEU A 139 4.75 -3.59 0.31
CA LEU A 139 4.32 -4.74 1.09
C LEU A 139 4.43 -4.48 2.59
N VAL A 140 3.65 -5.20 3.38
CA VAL A 140 3.77 -5.25 4.83
C VAL A 140 4.81 -6.29 5.19
N ALA A 141 5.83 -5.89 5.95
CA ALA A 141 6.91 -6.76 6.41
C ALA A 141 7.49 -6.27 7.74
N ALA A 142 8.25 -7.14 8.41
CA ALA A 142 9.02 -6.80 9.59
C ALA A 142 10.53 -7.01 9.33
N PRO A 143 11.41 -6.23 9.97
CA PRO A 143 12.87 -6.33 9.81
C PRO A 143 13.42 -7.58 10.49
N GLN A 144 14.13 -8.42 9.73
CA GLN A 144 14.88 -9.57 10.27
C GLN A 144 16.30 -9.19 10.65
#